data_AF-A0A918LQE2-F1
#
_entry.id   AF-A0A918LQE2-F1
#
_cell.length_a   1.000
_cell.length_b   1.000
_cell.length_c   1.000
_cell.angle_alpha   90.00
_cell.angle_beta   90.00
_cell.angle_gamma   90.00
#
_symmetry.space_group_name_H-M   'P 1'
#
loop_
_entity.id
_entity.type
_entity.pdbx_description
1 polymer ?
#
loop_
_entity_poly.entity_id
_entity_poly.type
_entity_poly.pdbx_seq_one_letter_code
_entity_poly.pdbx_strand_id
1 'polypeptide(L)'
;MTINAKKNGGSYDLTVKTAKGVMNSPAPLPAGALKPSMAVKLGGADSGTVKVEGPANPAPLEQGKPVDLPDMKGTYKPGATGKSTLSPGTLTINVSLGGSPIVIPCQVKGAVQASLELDTSKQDGGAAGGGDTTTGGGSGSGGGSGSGGGLANTGAEDDGALRALALVAGTVILLGGAVFTFTPWARLRR
;
A
#
# COMPACT_ATOMS: atom_id res chain seq x y z
N MET A 1 -3.93 -3.86 -21.65
CA MET A 1 -2.84 -3.37 -20.78
C MET A 1 -1.98 -4.57 -20.44
N THR A 2 -0.68 -4.38 -20.30
CA THR A 2 0.25 -5.49 -20.06
C THR A 2 1.21 -5.09 -18.95
N ILE A 3 1.36 -5.96 -17.96
CA ILE A 3 2.30 -5.81 -16.86
C ILE A 3 3.46 -6.76 -17.14
N ASN A 4 4.67 -6.22 -17.18
CA ASN A 4 5.89 -6.99 -17.31
C ASN A 4 6.71 -6.82 -16.03
N ALA A 5 7.46 -7.86 -15.67
CA ALA A 5 8.39 -7.81 -14.55
C ALA A 5 9.76 -8.32 -14.99
N LYS A 6 10.81 -7.64 -14.54
CA LYS A 6 12.19 -8.13 -14.64
C LYS A 6 12.72 -8.36 -13.23
N LYS A 7 13.18 -9.57 -12.93
CA LYS A 7 13.79 -9.86 -11.63
C LYS A 7 15.07 -9.03 -11.45
N ASN A 8 15.20 -8.39 -10.29
CA ASN A 8 16.33 -7.56 -9.90
C ASN A 8 16.65 -7.83 -8.43
N GLY A 9 17.60 -8.75 -8.19
CA GLY A 9 17.86 -9.29 -6.86
C GLY A 9 16.63 -10.00 -6.26
N GLY A 10 16.22 -9.58 -5.07
CA GLY A 10 15.02 -10.07 -4.39
C GLY A 10 13.71 -9.40 -4.85
N SER A 11 13.79 -8.36 -5.68
CA SER A 11 12.64 -7.58 -6.14
C SER A 11 12.41 -7.75 -7.65
N TYR A 12 11.36 -7.11 -8.15
CA TYR A 12 10.98 -7.10 -9.56
C TYR A 12 10.77 -5.67 -10.04
N ASP A 13 11.50 -5.29 -11.09
CA ASP A 13 11.26 -4.04 -11.81
C ASP A 13 10.02 -4.23 -12.68
N LEU A 14 8.95 -3.50 -12.36
CA LEU A 14 7.70 -3.55 -13.09
C LEU A 14 7.71 -2.56 -14.25
N THR A 15 7.11 -2.97 -15.36
CA THR A 15 6.79 -2.12 -16.50
C THR A 15 5.36 -2.36 -16.94
N VAL A 16 4.52 -1.33 -16.81
CA VAL A 16 3.14 -1.37 -17.27
C VAL A 16 3.04 -0.62 -18.58
N LYS A 17 2.50 -1.30 -19.60
CA LYS A 17 2.23 -0.74 -20.92
C LYS A 17 0.74 -0.71 -21.18
N THR A 18 0.26 0.42 -21.68
CA THR A 18 -1.10 0.55 -22.18
C THR A 18 -1.14 0.32 -23.68
N ALA A 19 -2.34 0.10 -24.23
CA ALA A 19 -2.50 0.13 -25.69
C ALA A 19 -2.21 1.55 -26.21
N LYS A 20 -1.99 1.69 -27.52
CA LYS A 20 -1.95 3.01 -28.14
C LYS A 20 -3.36 3.62 -28.18
N GLY A 21 -3.44 4.95 -28.09
CA GLY A 21 -4.67 5.71 -28.18
C GLY A 21 -5.69 5.34 -27.11
N VAL A 22 -5.26 5.13 -25.86
CA VAL A 22 -6.16 4.67 -24.78
C VAL A 22 -7.29 5.64 -24.48
N MET A 23 -7.12 6.91 -24.85
CA MET A 23 -8.10 7.97 -24.67
C MET A 23 -7.87 9.07 -25.70
N ASN A 24 -8.90 9.87 -25.96
CA ASN A 24 -8.74 11.14 -26.67
C ASN A 24 -8.55 12.27 -25.66
N SER A 25 -7.67 13.23 -25.96
CA SER A 25 -7.47 14.39 -25.07
C SER A 25 -8.71 15.31 -25.11
N PRO A 26 -9.34 15.64 -23.97
CA PRO A 26 -10.51 16.54 -23.96
C PRO A 26 -10.13 18.00 -24.25
N ALA A 27 -8.86 18.37 -24.06
CA ALA A 27 -8.34 19.72 -24.22
C ALA A 27 -6.90 19.67 -24.78
N PRO A 28 -6.38 20.76 -25.36
CA PRO A 28 -4.96 20.84 -25.68
C PRO A 28 -4.13 20.87 -24.39
N LEU A 29 -3.07 20.08 -24.34
CA LEU A 29 -2.16 20.00 -23.19
C LEU A 29 -0.71 20.25 -23.63
N PRO A 30 0.07 21.08 -22.94
CA PRO A 30 1.47 21.25 -23.28
C PRO A 30 2.29 19.99 -22.95
N ALA A 31 3.51 19.91 -23.49
CA ALA A 31 4.48 18.90 -23.07
C ALA A 31 4.69 18.97 -21.55
N GLY A 32 4.78 17.83 -20.89
CA GLY A 32 5.00 17.74 -19.45
C GLY A 32 3.74 17.86 -18.58
N ALA A 33 2.58 18.21 -19.13
CA ALA A 33 1.35 18.44 -18.38
C ALA A 33 0.69 17.16 -17.84
N LEU A 34 0.80 16.04 -18.55
CA LEU A 34 0.13 14.79 -18.27
C LEU A 34 1.11 13.77 -17.71
N LYS A 35 0.83 13.21 -16.52
CA LYS A 35 1.60 12.12 -15.89
C LYS A 35 0.69 10.94 -15.54
N PRO A 36 0.91 9.76 -16.12
CA PRO A 36 0.16 8.56 -15.75
C PRO A 36 0.76 7.87 -14.53
N SER A 37 -0.10 7.26 -13.73
CA SER A 37 0.27 6.38 -12.62
C SER A 37 -0.75 5.26 -12.51
N MET A 38 -0.36 4.10 -11.99
CA MET A 38 -1.28 2.99 -11.76
C MET A 38 -1.00 2.33 -10.43
N ALA A 39 -2.07 1.93 -9.76
CA ALA A 39 -2.04 1.12 -8.57
C ALA A 39 -2.20 -0.36 -8.98
N VAL A 40 -1.11 -1.08 -9.22
CA VAL A 40 -1.13 -2.50 -9.62
C VAL A 40 -1.55 -3.36 -8.43
N LYS A 41 -2.64 -4.13 -8.57
CA LYS A 41 -3.15 -4.98 -7.50
C LYS A 41 -2.37 -6.28 -7.42
N LEU A 42 -2.00 -6.66 -6.21
CA LEU A 42 -1.38 -7.96 -5.90
C LEU A 42 -2.44 -8.94 -5.41
N GLY A 43 -2.29 -10.21 -5.80
CA GLY A 43 -3.11 -11.31 -5.32
C GLY A 43 -2.33 -12.64 -5.28
N GLY A 44 -3.06 -13.74 -5.07
CA GLY A 44 -2.46 -15.07 -4.90
C GLY A 44 -1.80 -15.21 -3.54
N ALA A 45 -0.51 -15.50 -3.52
CA ALA A 45 0.29 -15.62 -2.29
C ALA A 45 0.56 -14.27 -1.61
N ASP A 46 0.53 -13.16 -2.36
CA ASP A 46 0.76 -11.80 -1.85
C ASP A 46 -0.53 -10.97 -1.93
N SER A 47 -0.54 -9.78 -1.34
CA SER A 47 -1.70 -8.89 -1.34
C SER A 47 -1.28 -7.42 -1.30
N GLY A 48 -2.24 -6.51 -1.50
CA GLY A 48 -1.97 -5.07 -1.50
C GLY A 48 -1.80 -4.50 -2.90
N THR A 49 -1.08 -3.38 -3.00
CA THR A 49 -0.96 -2.61 -4.24
C THR A 49 0.46 -2.09 -4.45
N VAL A 50 0.96 -2.14 -5.68
CA VAL A 50 2.24 -1.56 -6.08
C VAL A 50 1.99 -0.35 -6.95
N LYS A 51 2.52 0.80 -6.56
CA LYS A 51 2.46 2.01 -7.38
C LYS A 51 3.46 1.92 -8.52
N VAL A 52 2.99 2.19 -9.74
CA VAL A 52 3.84 2.44 -10.90
C VAL A 52 3.55 3.83 -11.46
N GLU A 53 4.57 4.51 -11.95
CA GLU A 53 4.48 5.88 -12.46
C GLU A 53 5.20 6.00 -13.80
N GLY A 54 4.61 6.73 -14.73
CA GLY A 54 5.21 7.05 -16.00
C GLY A 54 5.76 8.47 -16.00
N PRO A 55 6.74 8.77 -16.89
CA PRO A 55 7.17 10.13 -17.11
C PRO A 55 6.01 10.98 -17.66
N ALA A 56 6.21 12.30 -17.68
CA ALA A 56 5.23 13.19 -18.29
C ALA A 56 5.20 13.01 -19.82
N ASN A 57 4.09 13.42 -20.46
CA ASN A 57 3.98 13.41 -21.91
C ASN A 57 5.13 14.20 -22.55
N PRO A 58 5.90 13.60 -23.49
CA PRO A 58 7.10 14.23 -24.03
C PRO A 58 6.80 15.36 -25.02
N ALA A 59 5.63 15.33 -25.65
CA ALA A 59 5.19 16.30 -26.64
C ALA A 59 3.81 16.87 -26.28
N PRO A 60 3.46 18.07 -26.78
CA PRO A 60 2.11 18.60 -26.63
C PRO A 60 1.05 17.64 -27.18
N LEU A 61 -0.11 17.62 -26.53
CA LEU A 61 -1.27 16.83 -26.94
C LEU A 61 -2.34 17.76 -27.50
N GLU A 62 -2.92 17.37 -28.62
CA GLU A 62 -4.01 18.11 -29.26
C GLU A 62 -5.38 17.62 -28.78
N GLN A 63 -6.34 18.53 -28.76
CA GLN A 63 -7.73 18.19 -28.44
C GLN A 63 -8.30 17.20 -29.46
N GLY A 64 -9.03 16.20 -28.94
CA GLY A 64 -9.71 15.17 -29.73
C GLY A 64 -8.78 14.12 -30.35
N LYS A 65 -7.45 14.26 -30.23
CA LYS A 65 -6.50 13.28 -30.74
C LYS A 65 -6.29 12.14 -29.74
N PRO A 66 -6.03 10.90 -30.23
CA PRO A 66 -5.63 9.79 -29.39
C PRO A 66 -4.34 10.10 -28.64
N VAL A 67 -4.30 9.72 -27.36
CA VAL A 67 -3.17 9.90 -26.46
C VAL A 67 -2.55 8.54 -26.14
N ASP A 68 -1.25 8.43 -26.41
CA ASP A 68 -0.42 7.33 -25.95
C ASP A 68 0.15 7.66 -24.58
N LEU A 69 -0.05 6.78 -23.60
CA LEU A 69 0.58 6.93 -22.30
C LEU A 69 1.99 6.34 -22.33
N PRO A 70 3.00 7.06 -21.80
CA PRO A 70 4.33 6.49 -21.65
C PRO A 70 4.33 5.29 -20.70
N ASP A 71 5.31 4.40 -20.87
CA ASP A 71 5.51 3.23 -20.02
C ASP A 71 5.62 3.65 -18.54
N MET A 72 4.80 3.04 -17.68
CA MET A 72 4.86 3.25 -16.24
C MET A 72 5.81 2.24 -15.60
N LYS A 73 6.62 2.69 -14.66
CA LYS A 73 7.63 1.89 -13.96
C LYS A 73 7.38 1.90 -12.47
N GLY A 74 7.74 0.81 -11.80
CA GLY A 74 7.73 0.73 -10.33
C GLY A 74 8.48 -0.52 -9.88
N THR A 75 8.57 -0.73 -8.57
CA THR A 75 9.29 -1.88 -8.01
C THR A 75 8.34 -2.70 -7.16
N TYR A 76 8.26 -3.99 -7.43
CA TYR A 76 7.55 -4.95 -6.60
C TYR A 76 8.54 -5.77 -5.76
N LYS A 77 8.40 -5.69 -4.45
CA LYS A 77 9.14 -6.52 -3.50
C LYS A 77 8.18 -7.52 -2.86
N PRO A 78 8.31 -8.83 -3.13
CA PRO A 78 7.37 -9.81 -2.60
C PRO A 78 7.42 -9.91 -1.07
N GLY A 79 6.25 -9.89 -0.43
CA GLY A 79 6.13 -10.08 1.03
C GLY A 79 5.80 -11.51 1.45
N ALA A 80 5.45 -12.36 0.48
CA ALA A 80 5.13 -13.76 0.69
C ALA A 80 5.91 -14.65 -0.28
N THR A 81 6.01 -15.93 0.07
CA THR A 81 6.55 -16.98 -0.81
C THR A 81 5.39 -17.73 -1.45
N GLY A 82 5.43 -17.91 -2.77
CA GLY A 82 4.42 -18.64 -3.53
C GLY A 82 4.07 -17.97 -4.85
N LYS A 83 2.91 -18.33 -5.41
CA LYS A 83 2.39 -17.79 -6.67
C LYS A 83 1.70 -16.45 -6.42
N SER A 84 2.35 -15.35 -6.78
CA SER A 84 1.77 -14.01 -6.69
C SER A 84 1.26 -13.54 -8.03
N THR A 85 0.07 -12.96 -8.06
CA THR A 85 -0.55 -12.43 -9.28
C THR A 85 -0.55 -10.92 -9.27
N LEU A 86 -0.30 -10.32 -10.44
CA LEU A 86 -0.33 -8.87 -10.64
C LEU A 86 -1.43 -8.53 -11.64
N SER A 87 -2.36 -7.71 -11.20
CA SER A 87 -3.55 -7.31 -11.95
C SER A 87 -3.57 -5.79 -12.13
N PRO A 88 -4.00 -5.28 -13.30
CA PRO A 88 -4.23 -3.84 -13.47
C PRO A 88 -5.22 -3.32 -12.43
N GLY A 89 -4.86 -2.27 -11.68
CA GLY A 89 -5.81 -1.58 -10.81
C GLY A 89 -6.22 -0.24 -11.37
N THR A 90 -6.39 0.75 -10.50
CA THR A 90 -6.82 2.10 -10.90
C THR A 90 -5.68 2.79 -11.64
N LEU A 91 -5.92 3.20 -12.89
CA LEU A 91 -5.07 4.10 -13.64
C LEU A 91 -5.44 5.52 -13.22
N THR A 92 -4.48 6.34 -12.81
CA THR A 92 -4.68 7.73 -12.45
C THR A 92 -3.85 8.60 -13.36
N ILE A 93 -4.50 9.55 -14.03
CA ILE A 93 -3.86 10.52 -14.91
C ILE A 93 -3.87 11.86 -14.19
N ASN A 94 -2.69 12.36 -13.87
CA ASN A 94 -2.50 13.69 -13.31
C ASN A 94 -2.23 14.67 -14.44
N VAL A 95 -3.04 15.71 -14.54
CA VAL A 95 -2.90 16.77 -15.54
C VAL A 95 -2.63 18.09 -14.84
N SER A 96 -1.63 18.83 -15.27
CA SER A 96 -1.38 20.21 -14.82
C SER A 96 -1.76 21.17 -15.94
N LEU A 97 -2.80 21.97 -15.72
CA LEU A 97 -3.26 22.98 -16.67
C LEU A 97 -3.31 24.34 -15.97
N GLY A 98 -2.53 25.30 -16.46
CA GLY A 98 -2.47 26.64 -15.88
C GLY A 98 -2.01 26.67 -14.42
N GLY A 99 -1.21 25.68 -13.98
CA GLY A 99 -0.74 25.54 -12.60
C GLY A 99 -1.68 24.75 -11.68
N SER A 100 -2.90 24.44 -12.12
CA SER A 100 -3.86 23.66 -11.33
C SER A 100 -3.72 22.15 -11.59
N PRO A 101 -3.57 21.32 -10.55
CA PRO A 101 -3.56 19.86 -10.71
C PRO A 101 -5.00 19.33 -10.86
N ILE A 102 -5.20 18.47 -11.86
CA ILE A 102 -6.44 17.75 -12.14
C ILE A 102 -6.12 16.27 -12.08
N VAL A 103 -6.85 15.53 -11.22
CA VAL A 103 -6.66 14.09 -11.04
C VAL A 103 -7.82 13.37 -11.72
N ILE A 104 -7.51 12.56 -12.73
CA ILE A 104 -8.51 11.81 -13.51
C ILE A 104 -8.34 10.32 -13.19
N PRO A 105 -9.20 9.73 -12.36
CA PRO A 105 -9.21 8.30 -12.15
C PRO A 105 -9.85 7.58 -13.36
N CYS A 106 -9.16 6.59 -13.88
CA CYS A 106 -9.57 5.71 -14.96
C CYS A 106 -9.68 4.28 -14.43
N GLN A 107 -10.90 3.78 -14.34
CA GLN A 107 -11.16 2.40 -13.96
C GLN A 107 -11.09 1.49 -15.20
N VAL A 108 -10.48 0.32 -15.02
CA VAL A 108 -10.52 -0.74 -16.03
C VAL A 108 -11.95 -1.26 -16.12
N LYS A 109 -12.55 -1.20 -17.31
CA LYS A 109 -13.89 -1.75 -17.56
C LYS A 109 -13.78 -3.25 -17.89
N GLY A 110 -14.63 -4.06 -17.27
CA GLY A 110 -14.70 -5.51 -17.47
C GLY A 110 -13.98 -6.33 -16.39
N ALA A 111 -13.97 -7.66 -16.55
CA ALA A 111 -13.28 -8.55 -15.62
C ALA A 111 -11.75 -8.33 -15.73
N VAL A 112 -11.14 -7.87 -14.64
CA VAL A 112 -9.69 -7.70 -14.56
C VAL A 112 -9.05 -9.06 -14.29
N GLN A 113 -8.49 -9.66 -15.33
CA GLN A 113 -7.69 -10.87 -15.20
C GLN A 113 -6.27 -10.52 -14.75
N ALA A 114 -5.64 -11.45 -14.03
CA ALA A 114 -4.22 -11.35 -13.73
C ALA A 114 -3.43 -11.21 -15.03
N SER A 115 -2.64 -10.15 -15.13
CA SER A 115 -1.81 -9.89 -16.32
C SER A 115 -0.45 -10.57 -16.23
N LEU A 116 -0.05 -10.98 -15.03
CA LEU A 116 1.24 -11.62 -14.77
C LEU A 116 1.14 -12.48 -13.50
N GLU A 117 1.74 -13.67 -13.54
CA GLU A 117 1.96 -14.51 -12.36
C GLU A 117 3.47 -14.68 -12.15
N LEU A 118 3.91 -14.60 -10.90
CA LEU A 118 5.31 -14.72 -10.51
C LEU A 118 5.47 -15.76 -9.40
N ASP A 119 6.50 -16.59 -9.52
CA ASP A 119 7.03 -17.37 -8.40
C ASP A 119 7.85 -16.46 -7.50
N THR A 120 7.33 -16.19 -6.31
CA THR A 120 7.91 -15.23 -5.38
C THR A 120 8.51 -15.92 -4.17
N SER A 121 9.50 -15.25 -3.59
CA SER A 121 10.09 -15.62 -2.30
C SER A 121 10.00 -14.41 -1.40
N LYS A 122 9.45 -14.59 -0.21
CA LYS A 122 9.30 -13.53 0.79
C LYS A 122 10.62 -12.78 0.97
N GLN A 123 10.53 -11.46 0.90
CA GLN A 123 11.60 -10.56 1.25
C GLN A 123 11.20 -9.75 2.48
N ASP A 124 12.18 -9.40 3.31
CA ASP A 124 11.93 -8.53 4.46
C ASP A 124 11.46 -7.14 4.01
N GLY A 125 10.37 -6.66 4.60
CA GLY A 125 9.71 -5.43 4.19
C GLY A 125 9.01 -5.50 2.82
N GLY A 126 8.67 -6.70 2.34
CA GLY A 126 7.87 -6.89 1.12
C GLY A 126 6.36 -6.68 1.33
N ALA A 127 5.60 -6.74 0.24
CA ALA A 127 4.23 -6.24 0.13
C ALA A 127 3.12 -6.92 0.97
N ALA A 128 3.39 -7.94 1.78
CA ALA A 128 2.34 -8.77 2.38
C ALA A 128 1.67 -8.10 3.60
N GLY A 129 0.71 -7.21 3.33
CA GLY A 129 -0.51 -7.03 4.12
C GLY A 129 -0.54 -5.94 5.20
N GLY A 130 0.44 -5.04 5.29
CA GLY A 130 0.40 -3.95 6.28
C GLY A 130 1.19 -2.71 5.87
N GLY A 131 0.51 -1.56 5.87
CA GLY A 131 1.11 -0.22 5.85
C GLY A 131 0.92 0.56 4.55
N ASP A 132 -0.16 1.33 4.48
CA ASP A 132 -0.29 2.50 3.61
C ASP A 132 0.92 3.42 3.89
N THR A 133 1.95 3.38 3.04
CA THR A 133 3.07 4.32 3.11
C THR A 133 2.72 5.51 2.23
N THR A 134 1.98 6.44 2.83
CA THR A 134 1.91 7.83 2.36
C THR A 134 3.32 8.39 2.27
N THR A 135 3.79 8.64 1.05
CA THR A 135 5.03 9.41 0.82
C THR A 135 4.72 10.88 1.12
N GLY A 136 4.82 11.27 2.38
CA GLY A 136 4.87 12.67 2.81
C GLY A 136 6.31 13.11 2.94
N GLY A 137 6.73 14.05 2.08
CA GLY A 137 8.04 14.70 2.20
C GLY A 137 8.10 15.61 3.42
N GLY A 138 9.21 15.54 4.15
CA GLY A 138 9.53 16.44 5.25
C GLY A 138 11.00 16.30 5.62
N SER A 139 11.84 17.18 5.04
CA SER A 139 13.23 17.36 5.46
C SER A 139 13.29 17.88 6.89
N GLY A 140 14.07 17.22 7.74
CA GLY A 140 14.43 17.70 9.07
C GLY A 140 15.68 16.97 9.55
N SER A 141 16.85 17.55 9.28
CA SER A 141 18.14 17.09 9.81
C SER A 141 18.19 17.27 11.32
N GLY A 142 18.61 16.22 12.04
CA GLY A 142 18.95 16.28 13.46
C GLY A 142 19.71 15.01 13.84
N GLY A 143 21.03 15.12 13.93
CA GLY A 143 21.91 14.01 14.30
C GLY A 143 21.83 13.66 15.79
N GLY A 144 22.08 12.39 16.09
CA GLY A 144 22.21 11.88 17.46
C GLY A 144 22.59 10.41 17.46
N SER A 145 23.89 10.14 17.58
CA SER A 145 24.45 8.80 17.78
C SER A 145 24.12 8.32 19.19
N GLY A 146 23.66 7.08 19.34
CA GLY A 146 23.34 6.48 20.64
C GLY A 146 22.98 5.00 20.54
N SER A 147 23.88 4.16 21.03
CA SER A 147 23.85 2.69 21.08
C SER A 147 22.71 2.11 21.93
N GLY A 148 22.14 0.99 21.47
CA GLY A 148 21.67 -0.10 22.37
C GLY A 148 20.19 -0.47 22.34
N GLY A 149 19.92 -1.73 21.98
CA GLY A 149 18.88 -2.58 22.60
C GLY A 149 17.43 -2.37 22.16
N GLY A 150 16.82 -3.43 21.64
CA GLY A 150 15.46 -3.42 21.12
C GLY A 150 14.38 -3.22 22.18
N LEU A 151 13.19 -2.83 21.72
CA LEU A 151 11.86 -3.26 22.18
C LEU A 151 10.82 -2.71 21.18
N ALA A 152 9.75 -3.47 20.97
CA ALA A 152 8.73 -3.23 19.96
C ALA A 152 7.96 -1.91 20.20
N ASN A 153 7.90 -1.08 19.16
CA ASN A 153 7.03 0.08 19.06
C ASN A 153 5.62 -0.37 18.62
N THR A 154 4.73 -0.65 19.59
CA THR A 154 3.29 -0.77 19.34
C THR A 154 2.66 0.61 19.52
N GLY A 155 2.16 1.19 18.42
CA GLY A 155 1.70 2.57 18.37
C GLY A 155 0.35 2.87 19.01
N ALA A 156 0.00 4.16 18.92
CA ALA A 156 -1.33 4.77 18.83
C ALA A 156 -1.23 6.15 19.48
N GLU A 157 -0.88 7.15 18.67
CA GLU A 157 -0.97 8.56 19.02
C GLU A 157 -2.44 8.99 19.03
N ASP A 158 -2.96 9.10 20.26
CA ASP A 158 -3.84 10.16 20.77
C ASP A 158 -5.27 10.32 20.20
N ASP A 159 -6.18 9.49 20.72
CA ASP A 159 -7.52 9.92 21.16
C ASP A 159 -7.55 9.90 22.70
N GLY A 160 -6.85 10.85 23.31
CA GLY A 160 -6.82 11.05 24.75
C GLY A 160 -8.15 11.62 25.24
N ALA A 161 -8.88 10.86 26.07
CA ALA A 161 -9.62 11.37 27.26
C ALA A 161 -10.64 10.39 27.86
N LEU A 162 -11.06 9.31 27.17
CA LEU A 162 -12.31 8.61 27.56
C LEU A 162 -12.19 7.19 28.12
N ARG A 163 -10.97 6.68 28.41
CA ARG A 163 -10.78 5.31 28.97
C ARG A 163 -10.04 5.27 30.30
N ALA A 164 -9.92 6.39 31.00
CA ALA A 164 -9.30 6.44 32.34
C ALA A 164 -10.20 5.92 33.49
N LEU A 165 -11.45 5.51 33.24
CA LEU A 165 -12.34 4.96 34.28
C LEU A 165 -12.64 3.45 34.14
N ALA A 166 -12.03 2.74 33.19
CA ALA A 166 -12.43 1.36 32.88
C ALA A 166 -11.46 0.25 33.38
N LEU A 167 -10.32 0.60 33.98
CA LEU A 167 -9.25 -0.36 34.30
C LEU A 167 -8.88 -0.45 35.79
N VAL A 168 -9.81 -0.10 36.69
CA VAL A 168 -9.67 -0.34 38.15
C VAL A 168 -10.63 -1.43 38.67
N ALA A 169 -11.53 -1.97 37.84
CA ALA A 169 -12.48 -3.00 38.28
C ALA A 169 -12.02 -4.47 38.02
N GLY A 170 -10.90 -4.69 37.32
CA GLY A 170 -10.52 -6.02 36.84
C GLY A 170 -9.75 -6.91 37.83
N THR A 171 -9.13 -6.35 38.88
CA THR A 171 -8.20 -7.09 39.76
C THR A 171 -8.83 -7.63 41.05
N VAL A 172 -10.04 -7.23 41.42
CA VAL A 172 -10.71 -7.74 42.64
C VAL A 172 -11.42 -9.08 42.39
N ILE A 173 -11.88 -9.37 41.16
CA ILE A 173 -12.65 -10.58 40.87
C ILE A 173 -11.76 -11.85 40.87
N LEU A 174 -10.48 -11.75 40.49
CA LEU A 174 -9.59 -12.92 40.42
C LEU A 174 -8.97 -13.35 41.76
N LEU A 175 -9.05 -12.53 42.81
CA LEU A 175 -8.65 -12.94 44.17
C LEU A 175 -9.81 -13.56 44.98
N GLY A 176 -11.07 -13.32 44.61
CA GLY A 176 -12.24 -13.88 45.30
C GLY A 176 -12.58 -15.34 44.94
N GLY A 177 -12.19 -15.81 43.74
CA GLY A 177 -12.51 -17.17 43.27
C GLY A 177 -11.66 -18.29 43.88
N ALA A 178 -10.46 -17.98 44.37
CA ALA A 178 -9.50 -18.99 44.83
C ALA A 178 -9.75 -19.47 46.28
N VAL A 179 -10.46 -18.70 47.11
CA VAL A 179 -10.75 -19.08 48.51
C VAL A 179 -12.02 -19.93 48.61
N PHE A 180 -12.96 -19.79 47.68
CA PHE A 180 -14.25 -20.48 47.74
C PHE A 180 -14.20 -21.95 47.30
N THR A 181 -13.25 -22.33 46.44
CA THR A 181 -13.20 -23.69 45.85
C THR A 181 -12.24 -24.65 46.54
N PHE A 182 -11.39 -24.17 47.45
CA PHE A 182 -10.35 -24.97 48.11
C PHE A 182 -10.47 -25.11 49.63
N THR A 183 -11.59 -24.70 50.23
CA THR A 183 -11.81 -24.86 51.68
C THR A 183 -12.62 -26.14 51.95
N PRO A 184 -12.00 -27.23 52.45
CA PRO A 184 -12.71 -28.46 52.76
C PRO A 184 -13.56 -28.28 54.02
N TRP A 185 -14.87 -28.05 53.85
CA TRP A 185 -15.84 -27.92 54.93
C TRP A 185 -16.16 -29.23 55.69
N ALA A 186 -15.35 -30.28 55.53
CA ALA A 186 -15.58 -31.59 56.13
C ALA A 186 -14.96 -31.77 57.55
N ARG A 187 -14.41 -30.72 58.18
CA ARG A 187 -13.80 -30.83 59.53
C ARG A 187 -14.22 -29.76 60.54
N LEU A 188 -15.48 -29.31 60.51
CA LEU A 188 -16.10 -28.65 61.66
C LEU A 188 -17.40 -29.39 62.01
N ARG A 189 -17.20 -30.62 62.50
CA ARG A 189 -18.17 -31.35 63.32
C ARG A 189 -17.64 -31.32 64.76
N ARG A 190 -18.26 -30.53 65.63
CA ARG A 190 -18.64 -30.94 66.99
C ARG A 190 -19.65 -29.96 67.56
#